data_AF-A0A522MWV9-F1
#
_entry.id   AF-A0A522MWV9-F1
#
_cell.length_a   1.000
_cell.length_b   1.000
_cell.length_c   1.000
_cell.angle_alpha   90.00
_cell.angle_beta   90.00
_cell.angle_gamma   90.00
#
_symmetry.space_group_name_H-M   'P 1'
#
loop_
_entity.id
_entity.type
_entity.pdbx_description
1 polymer ?
#
loop_
_entity_poly.entity_id
_entity_poly.type
_entity_poly.pdbx_seq_one_letter_code
_entity_poly.pdbx_strand_id
1 'polypeptide(L)'
;MARPGDALPRSPLIGLFLMIALAAIAMISLAIGMAHGTPNWVAYLVLPIGAALFGLYVLFAFLPHLAQARELAEAEAAARALEQQLGLAIADLQAGDLVATLAHAEELPPRLAALVANASRALGALVQQIQNSSIEVAASGSTVNATASELAAGSSQQAAGVVEITATMEELARTAAQIAANAASQAELAAQSEQSGDAGALAVEDALHGVEEVQKRISGIADRADTLGARSKEIYRVLELITEIAQETHLLSLNATIEAAAAGEHGRRFSVVADEVRRLAQRSQESVASVRSLLDEFAGSIRTTVVATEEGSKEAARVLERARSAAAAIADLRGALADTARAAREISLATQQQRTASDQVVLTLKEVSQVIQRMAQGLKHFSATSERLHQLALSIQLLTQSFRLDSPRSLKNLGERWAGEVALRAGHWEALGPQMEDVVRQSPFVELAFVADMNGNVVASSANPEWVAEGTETTSVTAGLNAKERPWFQAVARDGRCVITPLYQSLLTGERCFTVAAPVRDARGALLGVMGLDVNARSWTKI
;
A
#
# COMPACT_ATOMS: atom_id res chain seq x y z
N MET A 1 -14.99 -51.50 -47.45
CA MET A 1 -13.87 -51.77 -48.36
C MET A 1 -13.99 -53.20 -48.88
N ALA A 2 -14.69 -53.37 -50.00
CA ALA A 2 -14.67 -54.62 -50.75
C ALA A 2 -13.43 -54.59 -51.66
N ARG A 3 -12.67 -55.69 -51.69
CA ARG A 3 -11.53 -55.84 -52.62
C ARG A 3 -12.07 -55.79 -54.06
N PRO A 4 -11.55 -54.93 -54.96
CA PRO A 4 -11.82 -55.03 -56.38
C PRO A 4 -10.87 -56.08 -56.97
N GLY A 5 -11.00 -57.31 -56.49
CA GLY A 5 -10.53 -58.51 -57.18
C GLY A 5 -11.78 -59.24 -57.64
N ASP A 6 -11.77 -59.77 -58.85
CA ASP A 6 -12.84 -60.58 -59.44
C ASP A 6 -13.99 -59.82 -60.11
N ALA A 7 -13.65 -59.00 -61.11
CA ALA A 7 -14.41 -58.97 -62.36
C ALA A 7 -13.60 -58.25 -63.45
N LEU A 8 -12.48 -58.84 -63.87
CA LEU A 8 -12.00 -58.56 -65.23
C LEU A 8 -13.16 -58.96 -66.18
N PRO A 9 -13.71 -58.05 -67.00
CA PRO A 9 -14.65 -58.46 -68.02
C PRO A 9 -13.87 -59.38 -68.97
N ARG A 10 -14.11 -60.70 -68.88
CA ARG A 10 -13.56 -61.73 -69.78
C ARG A 10 -14.04 -61.57 -71.24
N SER A 11 -14.65 -60.44 -71.60
CA SER A 11 -15.37 -60.25 -72.85
C SER A 11 -14.47 -60.03 -74.09
N PRO A 12 -13.27 -59.41 -74.04
CA PRO A 12 -12.53 -59.17 -75.28
C PRO A 12 -11.62 -60.33 -75.69
N LEU A 13 -11.23 -61.20 -74.76
CA LEU A 13 -10.36 -62.34 -75.04
C LEU A 13 -11.14 -63.51 -75.65
N ILE A 14 -12.35 -63.77 -75.16
CA ILE A 14 -13.22 -64.82 -75.70
C ILE A 14 -13.67 -64.47 -77.12
N GLY A 15 -14.06 -63.22 -77.37
CA GLY A 15 -14.43 -62.76 -78.71
C GLY A 15 -13.26 -62.81 -79.70
N LEU A 16 -12.06 -62.38 -79.29
CA LEU A 16 -10.85 -62.47 -80.11
C LEU A 16 -10.48 -63.93 -80.43
N PHE A 17 -10.56 -64.83 -79.44
CA PHE A 17 -10.27 -66.25 -79.61
C PHE A 17 -11.26 -66.92 -80.57
N LEU A 18 -12.55 -66.58 -80.48
CA LEU A 18 -13.59 -67.08 -81.37
C LEU A 18 -13.37 -66.63 -82.82
N MET A 19 -12.93 -65.39 -83.02
CA MET A 19 -12.63 -64.83 -84.35
C MET A 19 -11.35 -65.43 -84.96
N ILE A 20 -10.30 -65.64 -84.16
CA ILE A 20 -9.07 -66.34 -84.59
C ILE A 20 -9.40 -67.79 -84.95
N ALA A 21 -10.24 -68.47 -84.15
CA ALA A 21 -10.69 -69.83 -84.46
C ALA A 21 -11.50 -69.87 -85.78
N LEU A 22 -12.40 -68.90 -86.02
CA LEU A 22 -13.14 -68.80 -87.28
C LEU A 22 -12.21 -68.57 -88.48
N ALA A 23 -11.21 -67.70 -88.33
CA ALA A 23 -10.22 -67.42 -89.37
C ALA A 23 -9.32 -68.63 -89.65
N ALA A 24 -8.91 -69.37 -88.61
CA ALA A 24 -8.15 -70.62 -88.75
C ALA A 24 -8.97 -71.70 -89.48
N ILE A 25 -10.25 -71.86 -89.15
CA ILE A 25 -11.17 -72.78 -89.85
C ILE A 25 -11.31 -72.38 -91.33
N ALA A 26 -11.42 -71.08 -91.64
CA ALA A 26 -11.47 -70.58 -93.01
C ALA A 26 -10.16 -70.82 -93.79
N MET A 27 -9.00 -70.66 -93.16
CA MET A 27 -7.68 -70.96 -93.76
C MET A 27 -7.47 -72.46 -94.00
N ILE A 28 -7.88 -73.31 -93.05
CA ILE A 28 -7.81 -74.77 -93.18
C ILE A 28 -8.71 -75.24 -94.33
N SER A 29 -9.94 -74.71 -94.43
CA SER A 29 -10.84 -75.06 -95.54
C SER A 29 -10.31 -74.62 -96.91
N LEU A 30 -9.64 -73.45 -96.99
CA LEU A 30 -8.96 -73.00 -98.21
C LEU A 30 -7.77 -73.91 -98.60
N ALA A 31 -6.96 -74.33 -97.62
CA ALA A 31 -5.82 -75.22 -97.84
C ALA A 31 -6.24 -76.63 -98.30
N ILE A 32 -7.27 -77.22 -97.66
CA ILE A 32 -7.85 -78.51 -98.07
C ILE A 32 -8.40 -78.42 -99.49
N GLY A 33 -9.08 -77.33 -99.81
CA GLY A 33 -9.67 -77.11 -101.13
C GLY A 33 -8.63 -76.93 -102.24
N MET A 34 -7.49 -76.29 -101.97
CA MET A 34 -6.35 -76.25 -102.89
C MET A 34 -5.69 -77.62 -103.10
N ALA A 35 -5.67 -78.49 -102.09
CA ALA A 35 -5.03 -79.81 -102.16
C ALA A 35 -5.88 -80.87 -102.92
N HIS A 36 -7.21 -80.77 -102.87
CA HIS A 36 -8.11 -81.79 -103.42
C HIS A 36 -8.89 -81.37 -104.68
N GLY A 37 -8.62 -80.17 -105.24
CA GLY A 37 -9.23 -79.72 -106.50
C GLY A 37 -10.75 -79.43 -106.42
N THR A 38 -11.30 -79.31 -105.22
CA THR A 38 -12.72 -78.97 -104.99
C THR A 38 -12.95 -77.46 -105.13
N PRO A 39 -14.13 -76.99 -105.57
CA PRO A 39 -14.40 -75.55 -105.67
C PRO A 39 -14.43 -74.87 -104.29
N ASN A 40 -13.58 -73.86 -104.07
CA ASN A 40 -13.37 -73.17 -102.77
C ASN A 40 -14.45 -72.12 -102.41
N TRP A 41 -15.68 -72.27 -102.90
CA TRP A 41 -16.75 -71.27 -102.73
C TRP A 41 -17.06 -70.95 -101.26
N VAL A 42 -16.90 -71.93 -100.36
CA VAL A 42 -17.09 -71.75 -98.91
C VAL A 42 -16.09 -70.76 -98.33
N ALA A 43 -14.81 -70.84 -98.71
CA ALA A 43 -13.78 -69.93 -98.21
C ALA A 43 -14.02 -68.50 -98.70
N TYR A 44 -14.45 -68.33 -99.96
CA TYR A 44 -14.78 -67.01 -100.53
C TYR A 44 -16.00 -66.34 -99.89
N LEU A 45 -16.90 -67.11 -99.27
CA LEU A 45 -18.08 -66.59 -98.59
C LEU A 45 -17.83 -66.33 -97.08
N VAL A 46 -17.04 -67.18 -96.42
CA VAL A 46 -16.76 -67.08 -94.98
C VAL A 46 -15.75 -65.99 -94.64
N LEU A 47 -14.71 -65.79 -95.47
CA LEU A 47 -13.68 -64.75 -95.25
C LEU A 47 -14.24 -63.31 -95.14
N PRO A 48 -15.09 -62.81 -96.08
CA PRO A 48 -15.60 -61.45 -96.00
C PRO A 48 -16.59 -61.26 -94.84
N ILE A 49 -17.40 -62.28 -94.52
CA ILE A 49 -18.32 -62.25 -93.37
C ILE A 49 -17.53 -62.22 -92.06
N GLY A 50 -16.47 -63.04 -91.94
CA GLY A 50 -15.57 -63.02 -90.79
C GLY A 50 -14.84 -61.67 -90.64
N ALA A 51 -14.38 -61.07 -91.74
CA ALA A 51 -13.76 -59.75 -91.71
C ALA A 51 -14.73 -58.65 -91.27
N ALA A 52 -15.99 -58.68 -91.74
CA ALA A 52 -17.02 -57.74 -91.34
C ALA A 52 -17.40 -57.88 -89.86
N LEU A 53 -17.56 -59.12 -89.37
CA LEU A 53 -17.82 -59.41 -87.96
C LEU A 53 -16.63 -59.01 -87.07
N PHE A 54 -15.40 -59.16 -87.55
CA PHE A 54 -14.20 -58.70 -86.85
C PHE A 54 -14.15 -57.17 -86.75
N GLY A 55 -14.44 -56.46 -87.85
CA GLY A 55 -14.55 -55.01 -87.85
C GLY A 55 -15.63 -54.51 -86.90
N LEU A 56 -16.80 -55.15 -86.89
CA LEU A 56 -17.90 -54.83 -85.97
C LEU A 56 -17.49 -55.05 -84.50
N TYR A 57 -16.82 -56.16 -84.21
CA TYR A 57 -16.30 -56.47 -82.88
C TYR A 57 -15.25 -55.48 -82.41
N VAL A 58 -14.31 -55.10 -83.29
CA VAL A 58 -13.29 -54.10 -82.99
C VAL A 58 -13.95 -52.75 -82.69
N LEU A 59 -14.95 -52.35 -83.48
CA LEU A 59 -15.65 -51.07 -83.34
C LEU A 59 -16.53 -50.98 -82.09
N PHE A 60 -17.32 -52.03 -81.79
CA PHE A 60 -18.35 -51.99 -80.76
C PHE A 60 -17.94 -52.64 -79.43
N ALA A 61 -16.90 -53.48 -79.40
CA ALA A 61 -16.45 -54.14 -78.18
C ALA A 61 -15.01 -53.79 -77.80
N PHE A 62 -14.06 -53.88 -78.72
CA PHE A 62 -12.63 -53.71 -78.39
C PHE A 62 -12.21 -52.24 -78.19
N LEU A 63 -12.55 -51.35 -79.13
CA LEU A 63 -12.28 -49.92 -79.04
C LEU A 63 -12.90 -49.27 -77.79
N PRO A 64 -14.20 -49.47 -77.46
CA PRO A 64 -14.78 -48.91 -76.24
C PRO A 64 -14.17 -49.51 -74.97
N HIS A 65 -13.77 -50.79 -74.97
CA HIS A 65 -13.06 -51.38 -73.82
C HIS A 65 -11.68 -50.74 -73.62
N LEU A 66 -10.94 -50.43 -74.69
CA LEU A 66 -9.68 -49.70 -74.57
C LEU A 66 -9.88 -48.26 -74.08
N ALA A 67 -10.96 -47.59 -74.53
CA ALA A 67 -11.32 -46.26 -74.05
C ALA A 67 -11.68 -46.27 -72.56
N GLN A 68 -12.51 -47.21 -72.12
CA GLN A 68 -12.85 -47.38 -70.69
C GLN A 68 -11.64 -47.76 -69.84
N ALA A 69 -10.74 -48.62 -70.34
CA ALA A 69 -9.52 -48.98 -69.62
C ALA A 69 -8.57 -47.77 -69.48
N ARG A 70 -8.50 -46.89 -70.48
CA ARG A 70 -7.75 -45.62 -70.39
C ARG A 70 -8.40 -44.65 -69.41
N GLU A 71 -9.70 -44.46 -69.49
CA GLU A 71 -10.46 -43.57 -68.59
C GLU A 71 -10.36 -44.03 -67.12
N LEU A 72 -10.42 -45.35 -66.87
CA LEU A 72 -10.20 -45.92 -65.55
C LEU A 72 -8.75 -45.72 -65.07
N ALA A 73 -7.76 -45.93 -65.94
CA ALA A 73 -6.35 -45.73 -65.60
C ALA A 73 -6.03 -44.25 -65.30
N GLU A 74 -6.62 -43.32 -66.06
CA GLU A 74 -6.53 -41.87 -65.82
C GLU A 74 -7.23 -41.49 -64.51
N ALA A 75 -8.42 -42.03 -64.23
CA ALA A 75 -9.13 -41.82 -62.98
C ALA A 75 -8.36 -42.38 -61.77
N GLU A 76 -7.75 -43.56 -61.88
CA GLU A 76 -6.90 -44.13 -60.83
C GLU A 76 -5.62 -43.30 -60.62
N ALA A 77 -4.98 -42.83 -61.69
CA ALA A 77 -3.81 -41.98 -61.59
C ALA A 77 -4.14 -40.63 -60.93
N ALA A 78 -5.26 -40.01 -61.31
CA ALA A 78 -5.76 -38.78 -60.69
C ALA A 78 -6.13 -38.98 -59.22
N ALA A 79 -6.75 -40.12 -58.87
CA ALA A 79 -7.07 -40.45 -57.48
C ALA A 79 -5.80 -40.63 -56.62
N ARG A 80 -4.78 -41.33 -57.13
CA ARG A 80 -3.48 -41.48 -56.42
C ARG A 80 -2.76 -40.15 -56.28
N ALA A 81 -2.77 -39.30 -57.32
CA ALA A 81 -2.18 -37.96 -57.25
C ALA A 81 -2.88 -37.09 -56.21
N LEU A 82 -4.21 -37.13 -56.16
CA LEU A 82 -5.00 -36.44 -55.15
C LEU A 82 -4.70 -36.93 -53.73
N GLU A 83 -4.61 -38.25 -53.53
CA GLU A 83 -4.26 -38.85 -52.24
C GLU A 83 -2.87 -38.41 -51.78
N GLN A 84 -1.89 -38.36 -52.69
CA GLN A 84 -0.54 -37.86 -52.41
C GLN A 84 -0.54 -36.38 -52.04
N GLN A 85 -1.18 -35.51 -52.83
CA GLN A 85 -1.24 -34.08 -52.55
C GLN A 85 -1.97 -33.76 -51.25
N LEU A 86 -3.08 -34.45 -50.97
CA LEU A 86 -3.79 -34.32 -49.70
C LEU A 86 -2.91 -34.83 -48.54
N GLY A 87 -2.20 -35.94 -48.74
CA GLY A 87 -1.25 -36.48 -47.77
C GLY A 87 -0.15 -35.48 -47.40
N LEU A 88 0.41 -34.77 -48.40
CA LEU A 88 1.40 -33.72 -48.18
C LEU A 88 0.82 -32.52 -47.42
N ALA A 89 -0.35 -32.02 -47.85
CA ALA A 89 -1.01 -30.90 -47.17
C ALA A 89 -1.34 -31.21 -45.70
N ILE A 90 -1.81 -32.44 -45.40
CA ILE A 90 -2.09 -32.87 -44.03
C ILE A 90 -0.79 -33.09 -43.24
N ALA A 91 0.27 -33.62 -43.85
CA ALA A 91 1.56 -33.79 -43.19
C ALA A 91 2.18 -32.43 -42.79
N ASP A 92 2.04 -31.41 -43.62
CA ASP A 92 2.48 -30.04 -43.30
C ASP A 92 1.64 -29.43 -42.18
N LEU A 93 0.33 -29.64 -42.22
CA LEU A 93 -0.58 -29.19 -41.18
C LEU A 93 -0.24 -29.84 -39.83
N GLN A 94 0.06 -31.14 -39.81
CA GLN A 94 0.46 -31.87 -38.60
C GLN A 94 1.79 -31.38 -38.02
N ALA A 95 2.72 -30.90 -38.86
CA ALA A 95 3.96 -30.29 -38.41
C ALA A 95 3.83 -28.80 -38.04
N GLY A 96 2.62 -28.24 -38.15
CA GLY A 96 2.35 -26.84 -37.90
C GLY A 96 2.89 -25.89 -38.98
N ASP A 97 3.24 -26.39 -40.18
CA ASP A 97 3.63 -25.54 -41.30
C ASP A 97 2.40 -25.08 -42.10
N LEU A 98 1.80 -23.98 -41.64
CA LEU A 98 0.56 -23.48 -42.24
C LEU A 98 0.79 -22.83 -43.60
N VAL A 99 2.00 -22.35 -43.86
CA VAL A 99 2.41 -21.76 -45.15
C VAL A 99 2.51 -22.86 -46.21
N ALA A 100 3.24 -23.94 -45.91
CA ALA A 100 3.36 -25.08 -46.81
C ALA A 100 2.02 -25.82 -46.99
N THR A 101 1.21 -25.90 -45.93
CA THR A 101 -0.17 -26.44 -46.01
C THR A 101 -1.01 -25.68 -47.03
N LEU A 102 -0.93 -24.34 -47.04
CA LEU A 102 -1.68 -23.52 -47.99
C LEU A 102 -1.16 -23.70 -49.43
N ALA A 103 0.15 -23.78 -49.62
CA ALA A 103 0.75 -24.04 -50.94
C ALA A 103 0.28 -25.38 -51.52
N HIS A 104 0.35 -26.47 -50.75
CA HIS A 104 -0.14 -27.78 -51.21
C HIS A 104 -1.67 -27.81 -51.36
N ALA A 105 -2.41 -26.98 -50.64
CA ALA A 105 -3.86 -26.88 -50.79
C ALA A 105 -4.28 -26.27 -52.14
N GLU A 106 -3.47 -25.41 -52.75
CA GLU A 106 -3.75 -24.82 -54.07
C GLU A 106 -3.73 -25.86 -55.20
N GLU A 107 -2.97 -26.94 -55.03
CA GLU A 107 -2.92 -28.04 -56.01
C GLU A 107 -4.11 -28.99 -55.91
N LEU A 108 -4.92 -28.89 -54.85
CA LEU A 108 -6.09 -29.73 -54.63
C LEU A 108 -7.31 -29.28 -55.44
N PRO A 109 -8.29 -30.16 -55.68
CA PRO A 109 -9.59 -29.80 -56.22
C PRO A 109 -10.25 -28.69 -55.39
N PRO A 110 -10.98 -27.73 -56.01
CA PRO A 110 -11.42 -26.49 -55.36
C PRO A 110 -12.15 -26.65 -54.01
N ARG A 111 -12.98 -27.71 -53.87
CA ARG A 111 -13.68 -28.00 -52.62
C ARG A 111 -12.75 -28.44 -51.49
N LEU A 112 -11.79 -29.32 -51.79
CA LEU A 112 -10.81 -29.80 -50.81
C LEU A 112 -9.80 -28.71 -50.47
N ALA A 113 -9.33 -27.98 -51.49
CA ALA A 113 -8.50 -26.79 -51.33
C ALA A 113 -9.12 -25.80 -50.34
N ALA A 114 -10.40 -25.47 -50.52
CA ALA A 114 -11.11 -24.54 -49.64
C ALA A 114 -11.21 -25.05 -48.19
N LEU A 115 -11.48 -26.35 -47.98
CA LEU A 115 -11.56 -26.94 -46.64
C LEU A 115 -10.21 -26.90 -45.91
N VAL A 116 -9.13 -27.34 -46.57
CA VAL A 116 -7.78 -27.33 -46.00
C VAL A 116 -7.32 -25.90 -45.74
N ALA A 117 -7.55 -24.98 -46.69
CA ALA A 117 -7.18 -23.58 -46.53
C ALA A 117 -7.95 -22.88 -45.42
N ASN A 118 -9.25 -23.16 -45.27
CA ASN A 118 -10.04 -22.63 -44.15
C ASN A 118 -9.57 -23.18 -42.80
N ALA A 119 -9.23 -24.47 -42.72
CA ALA A 119 -8.68 -25.08 -41.51
C ALA A 119 -7.31 -24.48 -41.14
N SER A 120 -6.41 -24.34 -42.11
CA SER A 120 -5.10 -23.71 -41.91
C SER A 120 -5.24 -22.25 -41.47
N ARG A 121 -6.08 -21.45 -42.14
CA ARG A 121 -6.35 -20.05 -41.75
C ARG A 121 -6.96 -19.94 -40.36
N ALA A 122 -7.91 -20.81 -40.00
CA ALA A 122 -8.50 -20.84 -38.66
C ALA A 122 -7.45 -21.18 -37.59
N LEU A 123 -6.58 -22.17 -37.84
CA LEU A 123 -5.50 -22.53 -36.92
C LEU A 123 -4.49 -21.39 -36.78
N GLY A 124 -4.12 -20.74 -37.88
CA GLY A 124 -3.22 -19.57 -37.86
C GLY A 124 -3.80 -18.41 -37.07
N ALA A 125 -5.09 -18.11 -37.23
CA ALA A 125 -5.78 -17.10 -36.44
C ALA A 125 -5.79 -17.43 -34.93
N LEU A 126 -6.03 -18.69 -34.57
CA LEU A 126 -5.97 -19.15 -33.18
C LEU A 126 -4.56 -19.01 -32.59
N VAL A 127 -3.52 -19.43 -33.32
CA VAL A 127 -2.13 -19.28 -32.86
C VAL A 127 -1.78 -17.80 -32.67
N GLN A 128 -2.17 -16.92 -33.59
CA GLN A 128 -1.93 -15.49 -33.46
C GLN A 128 -2.67 -14.88 -32.27
N GLN A 129 -3.90 -15.31 -32.00
CA GLN A 129 -4.66 -14.88 -30.83
C GLN A 129 -3.98 -15.34 -29.53
N ILE A 130 -3.51 -16.60 -29.47
CA ILE A 130 -2.76 -17.14 -28.32
C ILE A 130 -1.46 -16.35 -28.08
N GLN A 131 -0.73 -15.99 -29.14
CA GLN A 131 0.46 -15.14 -29.05
C GLN A 131 0.14 -13.78 -28.41
N ASN A 132 -0.90 -13.10 -28.91
CA ASN A 132 -1.30 -11.80 -28.40
C ASN A 132 -1.74 -11.87 -26.93
N SER A 133 -2.57 -12.86 -26.57
CA SER A 133 -2.99 -13.08 -25.17
C SER A 133 -1.80 -13.40 -24.26
N SER A 134 -0.79 -14.12 -24.74
CA SER A 134 0.40 -14.41 -23.94
C SER A 134 1.24 -13.16 -23.67
N ILE A 135 1.37 -12.26 -24.66
CA ILE A 135 2.01 -10.94 -24.46
C ILE A 135 1.25 -10.13 -23.40
N GLU A 136 -0.07 -10.11 -23.48
CA GLU A 136 -0.91 -9.39 -22.52
C GLU A 136 -0.79 -9.97 -21.09
N VAL A 137 -0.71 -11.30 -20.95
CA VAL A 137 -0.47 -11.96 -19.66
C VAL A 137 0.91 -11.61 -19.10
N ALA A 138 1.96 -11.60 -19.94
CA ALA A 138 3.31 -11.21 -19.51
C ALA A 138 3.35 -9.74 -19.04
N ALA A 139 2.70 -8.84 -19.78
CA ALA A 139 2.60 -7.43 -19.42
C ALA A 139 1.82 -7.24 -18.11
N SER A 140 0.67 -7.91 -17.96
CA SER A 140 -0.14 -7.89 -16.74
C SER A 140 0.64 -8.40 -15.53
N GLY A 141 1.42 -9.48 -15.70
CA GLY A 141 2.33 -9.97 -14.68
C GLY A 141 3.33 -8.88 -14.24
N SER A 142 4.04 -8.27 -15.19
CA SER A 142 4.98 -7.19 -14.90
C SER A 142 4.34 -6.05 -14.09
N THR A 143 3.14 -5.62 -14.47
CA THR A 143 2.37 -4.62 -13.71
C THR A 143 2.06 -5.08 -12.29
N VAL A 144 1.59 -6.32 -12.10
CA VAL A 144 1.34 -6.91 -10.77
C VAL A 144 2.61 -6.91 -9.92
N ASN A 145 3.78 -7.24 -10.49
CA ASN A 145 5.04 -7.21 -9.76
C ASN A 145 5.45 -5.78 -9.35
N ALA A 146 5.30 -4.80 -10.25
CA ALA A 146 5.58 -3.40 -9.95
C ALA A 146 4.70 -2.88 -8.81
N THR A 147 3.38 -3.12 -8.89
CA THR A 147 2.43 -2.76 -7.83
C THR A 147 2.73 -3.47 -6.51
N ALA A 148 3.13 -4.75 -6.55
CA ALA A 148 3.52 -5.48 -5.36
C ALA A 148 4.78 -4.87 -4.70
N SER A 149 5.75 -4.41 -5.49
CA SER A 149 6.96 -3.74 -4.99
C SER A 149 6.63 -2.39 -4.35
N GLU A 150 5.78 -1.58 -4.98
CA GLU A 150 5.32 -0.30 -4.41
C GLU A 150 4.57 -0.51 -3.09
N LEU A 151 3.66 -1.47 -3.05
CA LEU A 151 2.90 -1.78 -1.84
C LEU A 151 3.78 -2.38 -0.73
N ALA A 152 4.89 -3.05 -1.07
CA ALA A 152 5.90 -3.51 -0.10
C ALA A 152 6.64 -2.35 0.55
N ALA A 153 7.06 -1.36 -0.25
CA ALA A 153 7.67 -0.13 0.27
C ALA A 153 6.68 0.63 1.18
N GLY A 154 5.43 0.78 0.75
CA GLY A 154 4.36 1.38 1.55
C GLY A 154 4.10 0.63 2.87
N SER A 155 4.09 -0.71 2.83
CA SER A 155 3.95 -1.55 4.03
C SER A 155 5.09 -1.32 5.02
N SER A 156 6.32 -1.18 4.54
CA SER A 156 7.49 -0.92 5.39
C SER A 156 7.41 0.46 6.05
N GLN A 157 6.95 1.47 5.31
CA GLN A 157 6.75 2.81 5.85
C GLN A 157 5.62 2.82 6.90
N GLN A 158 4.52 2.12 6.64
CA GLN A 158 3.43 1.96 7.62
C GLN A 158 3.93 1.25 8.89
N ALA A 159 4.78 0.23 8.77
CA ALA A 159 5.34 -0.46 9.92
C ALA A 159 6.17 0.50 10.80
N ALA A 160 7.00 1.35 10.20
CA ALA A 160 7.75 2.37 10.91
C ALA A 160 6.83 3.39 11.61
N GLY A 161 5.79 3.85 10.91
CA GLY A 161 4.79 4.76 11.49
C GLY A 161 4.05 4.14 12.69
N VAL A 162 3.71 2.85 12.63
CA VAL A 162 3.08 2.15 13.76
C VAL A 162 4.00 2.11 14.98
N VAL A 163 5.30 1.89 14.80
CA VAL A 163 6.27 1.90 15.90
C VAL A 163 6.37 3.29 16.54
N GLU A 164 6.45 4.34 15.73
CA GLU A 164 6.52 5.73 16.20
C GLU A 164 5.25 6.16 16.95
N ILE A 165 4.07 5.84 16.40
CA ILE A 165 2.80 6.15 17.07
C ILE A 165 2.71 5.34 18.38
N THR A 166 3.14 4.08 18.40
CA THR A 166 3.12 3.27 19.65
C THR A 166 3.99 3.91 20.73
N ALA A 167 5.21 4.32 20.39
CA ALA A 167 6.12 4.99 21.34
C ALA A 167 5.55 6.31 21.87
N THR A 168 4.94 7.12 21.01
CA THR A 168 4.29 8.37 21.43
C THR A 168 3.07 8.13 22.32
N MET A 169 2.28 7.09 22.07
CA MET A 169 1.16 6.72 22.95
C MET A 169 1.65 6.22 24.32
N GLU A 170 2.77 5.49 24.39
CA GLU A 170 3.38 5.08 25.65
C GLU A 170 3.90 6.28 26.46
N GLU A 171 4.50 7.28 25.79
CA GLU A 171 4.91 8.53 26.42
C GLU A 171 3.69 9.34 26.91
N LEU A 172 2.62 9.40 26.12
CA LEU A 172 1.35 10.03 26.51
C LEU A 172 0.73 9.36 27.75
N ALA A 173 0.74 8.02 27.82
CA ALA A 173 0.25 7.30 28.98
C ALA A 173 1.08 7.60 30.24
N ARG A 174 2.42 7.72 30.10
CA ARG A 174 3.32 8.11 31.20
C ARG A 174 3.08 9.55 31.66
N THR A 175 2.97 10.49 30.74
CA THR A 175 2.71 11.90 31.07
C THR A 175 1.33 12.08 31.68
N ALA A 176 0.29 11.40 31.19
CA ALA A 176 -1.04 11.41 31.81
C ALA A 176 -1.01 10.90 33.26
N ALA A 177 -0.25 9.82 33.52
CA ALA A 177 -0.06 9.31 34.87
C ALA A 177 0.64 10.32 35.81
N GLN A 178 1.67 11.02 35.30
CA GLN A 178 2.36 12.06 36.06
C GLN A 178 1.44 13.24 36.37
N ILE A 179 0.63 13.69 35.41
CA ILE A 179 -0.31 14.79 35.63
C ILE A 179 -1.38 14.38 36.66
N ALA A 180 -1.89 13.15 36.58
CA ALA A 180 -2.84 12.63 37.58
C ALA A 180 -2.24 12.64 39.00
N ALA A 181 -0.99 12.20 39.16
CA ALA A 181 -0.29 12.23 40.45
C ALA A 181 -0.10 13.67 40.97
N ASN A 182 0.30 14.60 40.09
CA ASN A 182 0.44 16.01 40.45
C ASN A 182 -0.90 16.63 40.86
N ALA A 183 -1.99 16.29 40.16
CA ALA A 183 -3.32 16.76 40.48
C ALA A 183 -3.82 16.20 41.82
N ALA A 184 -3.57 14.92 42.12
CA ALA A 184 -3.87 14.34 43.42
C ALA A 184 -3.12 15.05 44.56
N SER A 185 -1.83 15.36 44.37
CA SER A 185 -1.03 16.13 45.32
C SER A 185 -1.56 17.55 45.53
N GLN A 186 -1.96 18.24 44.45
CA GLN A 186 -2.61 19.56 44.50
C GLN A 186 -3.91 19.53 45.30
N ALA A 187 -4.76 18.51 45.10
CA ALA A 187 -6.01 18.36 45.85
C ALA A 187 -5.76 18.18 47.36
N GLU A 188 -4.74 17.40 47.73
CA GLU A 188 -4.33 17.19 49.12
C GLU A 188 -3.80 18.48 49.76
N LEU A 189 -2.92 19.21 49.06
CA LEU A 189 -2.41 20.52 49.51
C LEU A 189 -3.54 21.55 49.69
N ALA A 190 -4.53 21.55 48.80
CA ALA A 190 -5.69 22.42 48.91
C ALA A 190 -6.54 22.07 50.15
N ALA A 191 -6.75 20.78 50.44
CA ALA A 191 -7.47 20.33 51.62
C ALA A 191 -6.74 20.69 52.94
N GLN A 192 -5.41 20.53 52.99
CA GLN A 192 -4.61 20.94 54.15
C GLN A 192 -4.63 22.47 54.36
N SER A 193 -4.62 23.23 53.27
CA SER A 193 -4.72 24.69 53.31
C SER A 193 -6.11 25.14 53.77
N GLU A 194 -7.18 24.43 53.37
CA GLU A 194 -8.55 24.68 53.83
C GLU A 194 -8.66 24.46 55.34
N GLN A 195 -8.10 23.37 55.87
CA GLN A 195 -8.04 23.10 57.31
C GLN A 195 -7.27 24.19 58.08
N SER A 196 -6.16 24.70 57.50
CA SER A 196 -5.41 25.81 58.08
C SER A 196 -6.23 27.12 58.05
N GLY A 197 -6.99 27.33 56.98
CA GLY A 197 -7.94 28.43 56.84
C GLY A 197 -9.07 28.38 57.87
N ASP A 198 -9.60 27.19 58.18
CA ASP A 198 -10.60 26.99 59.24
C ASP A 198 -10.06 27.38 60.61
N ALA A 199 -8.85 26.92 60.95
CA ALA A 199 -8.19 27.30 62.20
C ALA A 199 -7.92 28.80 62.28
N GLY A 200 -7.52 29.42 61.16
CA GLY A 200 -7.33 30.87 61.05
C GLY A 200 -8.64 31.65 61.22
N ALA A 201 -9.74 31.19 60.63
CA ALA A 201 -11.06 31.80 60.77
C ALA A 201 -11.53 31.80 62.22
N LEU A 202 -11.40 30.67 62.92
CA LEU A 202 -11.73 30.55 64.34
C LEU A 202 -10.90 31.50 65.21
N ALA A 203 -9.59 31.58 64.96
CA ALA A 203 -8.73 32.49 65.72
C ALA A 203 -9.09 33.98 65.51
N VAL A 204 -9.51 34.37 64.30
CA VAL A 204 -9.99 35.72 64.02
C VAL A 204 -11.36 35.98 64.67
N GLU A 205 -12.26 34.99 64.66
CA GLU A 205 -13.56 35.08 65.34
C GLU A 205 -13.40 35.27 66.85
N ASP A 206 -12.51 34.50 67.49
CA ASP A 206 -12.17 34.67 68.91
C ASP A 206 -11.58 36.07 69.19
N ALA A 207 -10.72 36.57 68.29
CA ALA A 207 -10.16 37.92 68.40
C ALA A 207 -11.24 39.01 68.28
N LEU A 208 -12.22 38.84 67.38
CA LEU A 208 -13.36 39.76 67.24
C LEU A 208 -14.15 39.83 68.55
N HIS A 209 -14.53 38.68 69.13
CA HIS A 209 -15.21 38.64 70.43
C HIS A 209 -14.38 39.29 71.55
N GLY A 210 -13.08 39.05 71.57
CA GLY A 210 -12.17 39.68 72.55
C GLY A 210 -12.14 41.20 72.45
N VAL A 211 -12.10 41.75 71.24
CA VAL A 211 -12.08 43.20 70.99
C VAL A 211 -13.43 43.85 71.33
N GLU A 212 -14.56 43.19 71.03
CA GLU A 212 -15.89 43.68 71.41
C GLU A 212 -16.05 43.77 72.93
N GLU A 213 -15.55 42.77 73.68
CA GLU A 213 -15.54 42.81 75.15
C GLU A 213 -14.63 43.93 75.69
N VAL A 214 -13.48 44.18 75.06
CA VAL A 214 -12.61 45.33 75.39
C VAL A 214 -13.33 46.65 75.15
N GLN A 215 -14.03 46.80 74.01
CA GLN A 215 -14.80 48.00 73.70
C GLN A 215 -15.89 48.27 74.75
N LYS A 216 -16.60 47.22 75.16
CA LYS A 216 -17.61 47.30 76.23
C LYS A 216 -17.02 47.74 77.56
N ARG A 217 -15.83 47.22 77.92
CA ARG A 217 -15.13 47.63 79.15
C ARG A 217 -14.66 49.08 79.09
N ILE A 218 -14.14 49.54 77.96
CA ILE A 218 -13.72 50.93 77.76
C ILE A 218 -14.93 51.87 77.91
N SER A 219 -16.07 51.53 77.30
CA SER A 219 -17.32 52.29 77.47
C SER A 219 -17.73 52.39 78.94
N GLY A 220 -17.67 51.28 79.68
CA GLY A 220 -17.98 51.28 81.11
C GLY A 220 -17.00 52.10 81.97
N ILE A 221 -15.73 52.23 81.56
CA ILE A 221 -14.77 53.12 82.22
C ILE A 221 -15.11 54.58 81.92
N ALA A 222 -15.46 54.91 80.67
CA ALA A 222 -15.86 56.26 80.28
C ALA A 222 -17.09 56.74 81.06
N ASP A 223 -18.13 55.90 81.19
CA ASP A 223 -19.35 56.22 81.95
C ASP A 223 -19.05 56.50 83.44
N ARG A 224 -18.15 55.70 84.03
CA ARG A 224 -17.70 55.89 85.42
C ARG A 224 -16.89 57.17 85.58
N ALA A 225 -16.01 57.48 84.64
CA ALA A 225 -15.22 58.71 84.65
C ALA A 225 -16.12 59.95 84.54
N ASP A 226 -17.14 59.91 83.68
CA ASP A 226 -18.12 61.00 83.54
C ASP A 226 -18.94 61.18 84.83
N THR A 227 -19.40 60.08 85.42
CA THR A 227 -20.06 60.10 86.74
C THR A 227 -19.17 60.71 87.83
N LEU A 228 -17.88 60.37 87.84
CA LEU A 228 -16.90 60.90 88.79
C LEU A 228 -16.68 62.40 88.56
N GLY A 229 -16.66 62.84 87.29
CA GLY A 229 -16.61 64.24 86.89
C GLY A 229 -17.81 65.04 87.37
N ALA A 230 -19.02 64.48 87.24
CA ALA A 230 -20.25 65.09 87.75
C ALA A 230 -20.23 65.21 89.28
N ARG A 231 -19.85 64.15 90.00
CA ARG A 231 -19.70 64.18 91.47
C ARG A 231 -18.64 65.19 91.93
N SER A 232 -17.52 65.30 91.21
CA SER A 232 -16.49 66.30 91.51
C SER A 232 -17.06 67.73 91.45
N LYS A 233 -17.88 68.05 90.44
CA LYS A 233 -18.57 69.35 90.33
C LYS A 233 -19.54 69.62 91.49
N GLU A 234 -20.25 68.60 91.98
CA GLU A 234 -21.10 68.75 93.17
C GLU A 234 -20.27 69.09 94.41
N ILE A 235 -19.12 68.44 94.59
CA ILE A 235 -18.21 68.74 95.72
C ILE A 235 -17.66 70.18 95.60
N TYR A 236 -17.32 70.65 94.39
CA TYR A 236 -16.94 72.04 94.15
C TYR A 236 -17.97 73.04 94.68
N ARG A 237 -19.25 72.80 94.39
CA ARG A 237 -20.35 73.66 94.85
C ARG A 237 -20.49 73.67 96.37
N VAL A 238 -20.25 72.52 97.01
CA VAL A 238 -20.23 72.42 98.49
C VAL A 238 -19.04 73.20 99.07
N LEU A 239 -17.84 73.09 98.48
CA LEU A 239 -16.68 73.84 98.95
C LEU A 239 -16.83 75.35 98.77
N GLU A 240 -17.48 75.82 97.71
CA GLU A 240 -17.83 77.23 97.53
C GLU A 240 -18.72 77.72 98.66
N LEU A 241 -19.79 76.98 98.98
CA LEU A 241 -20.67 77.30 100.10
C LEU A 241 -19.91 77.32 101.44
N ILE A 242 -19.02 76.36 101.69
CA ILE A 242 -18.21 76.34 102.92
C ILE A 242 -17.24 77.54 102.95
N THR A 243 -16.69 77.94 101.81
CA THR A 243 -15.86 79.15 101.70
C THR A 243 -16.66 80.40 102.04
N GLU A 244 -17.87 80.53 101.50
CA GLU A 244 -18.80 81.61 101.80
C GLU A 244 -19.15 81.65 103.30
N ILE A 245 -19.54 80.51 103.88
CA ILE A 245 -19.82 80.38 105.32
C ILE A 245 -18.60 80.76 106.16
N ALA A 246 -17.40 80.29 105.78
CA ALA A 246 -16.18 80.61 106.51
C ALA A 246 -15.81 82.10 106.38
N GLN A 247 -16.06 82.74 105.23
CA GLN A 247 -15.92 84.19 105.05
C GLN A 247 -16.92 84.97 105.89
N GLU A 248 -18.19 84.59 105.87
CA GLU A 248 -19.24 85.20 106.68
C GLU A 248 -18.92 85.05 108.17
N THR A 249 -18.50 83.86 108.61
CA THR A 249 -18.07 83.60 109.99
C THR A 249 -16.85 84.43 110.36
N HIS A 250 -15.89 84.61 109.44
CA HIS A 250 -14.73 85.48 109.64
C HIS A 250 -15.16 86.94 109.83
N LEU A 251 -16.06 87.46 108.98
CA LEU A 251 -16.61 88.81 109.12
C LEU A 251 -17.44 88.98 110.39
N LEU A 252 -18.25 87.99 110.75
CA LEU A 252 -19.05 87.98 111.97
C LEU A 252 -18.16 88.03 113.21
N SER A 253 -17.08 87.24 113.20
CA SER A 253 -16.08 87.22 114.28
C SER A 253 -15.31 88.53 114.37
N LEU A 254 -14.98 89.15 113.23
CA LEU A 254 -14.32 90.45 113.20
C LEU A 254 -15.22 91.55 113.78
N ASN A 255 -16.50 91.57 113.39
CA ASN A 255 -17.50 92.48 113.96
C ASN A 255 -17.66 92.25 115.48
N ALA A 256 -17.67 91.00 115.92
CA ALA A 256 -17.73 90.66 117.35
C ALA A 256 -16.46 91.08 118.11
N THR A 257 -15.26 90.96 117.52
CA THR A 257 -14.00 91.45 118.10
C THR A 257 -14.01 92.99 118.21
N ILE A 258 -14.53 93.69 117.21
CA ILE A 258 -14.68 95.15 117.22
C ILE A 258 -15.65 95.59 118.33
N GLU A 259 -16.83 94.96 118.43
CA GLU A 259 -17.84 95.29 119.44
C GLU A 259 -17.36 94.94 120.86
N ALA A 260 -16.63 93.84 121.02
CA ALA A 260 -16.00 93.45 122.28
C ALA A 260 -14.90 94.44 122.70
N ALA A 261 -14.15 95.02 121.76
CA ALA A 261 -13.19 96.09 122.03
C ALA A 261 -13.88 97.41 122.40
N ALA A 262 -15.03 97.72 121.77
CA ALA A 262 -15.85 98.89 122.08
C ALA A 262 -16.45 98.84 123.51
N ALA A 263 -16.76 97.65 124.03
CA ALA A 263 -17.30 97.43 125.38
C ALA A 263 -16.26 97.48 126.53
N GLY A 264 -14.97 97.74 126.25
CA GLY A 264 -13.92 97.91 127.26
C GLY A 264 -13.69 96.69 128.17
N GLU A 265 -13.55 96.88 129.49
CA GLU A 265 -13.29 95.81 130.47
C GLU A 265 -14.38 94.72 130.51
N HIS A 266 -15.63 95.06 130.16
CA HIS A 266 -16.75 94.09 130.13
C HIS A 266 -16.73 93.18 128.89
N GLY A 267 -16.06 93.57 127.80
CA GLY A 267 -15.98 92.80 126.55
C GLY A 267 -14.82 91.80 126.47
N ARG A 268 -13.90 91.80 127.45
CA ARG A 268 -12.63 91.06 127.40
C ARG A 268 -12.79 89.53 127.21
N ARG A 269 -13.79 88.91 127.84
CA ARG A 269 -14.07 87.46 127.65
C ARG A 269 -14.73 87.17 126.29
N PHE A 270 -15.50 88.11 125.74
CA PHE A 270 -16.11 87.99 124.41
C PHE A 270 -15.08 88.17 123.29
N SER A 271 -14.10 89.07 123.47
CA SER A 271 -12.99 89.27 122.51
C SER A 271 -12.16 88.00 122.32
N VAL A 272 -11.87 87.25 123.39
CA VAL A 272 -11.13 85.96 123.29
C VAL A 272 -11.92 84.92 122.49
N VAL A 273 -13.24 84.85 122.66
CA VAL A 273 -14.10 83.93 121.90
C VAL A 273 -14.18 84.36 120.43
N ALA A 274 -14.34 85.66 120.17
CA ALA A 274 -14.40 86.21 118.81
C ALA A 274 -13.08 85.96 118.04
N ASP A 275 -11.92 86.14 118.68
CA ASP A 275 -10.62 85.82 118.07
C ASP A 275 -10.42 84.32 117.80
N GLU A 276 -10.92 83.43 118.67
CA GLU A 276 -10.86 81.98 118.42
C GLU A 276 -11.81 81.57 117.28
N VAL A 277 -13.01 82.17 117.19
CA VAL A 277 -13.91 81.97 116.03
C VAL A 277 -13.28 82.48 114.74
N ARG A 278 -12.61 83.65 114.78
CA ARG A 278 -11.87 84.21 113.65
C ARG A 278 -10.76 83.25 113.17
N ARG A 279 -10.01 82.70 114.11
CA ARG A 279 -8.94 81.73 113.84
C ARG A 279 -9.50 80.41 113.28
N LEU A 280 -10.64 79.96 113.78
CA LEU A 280 -11.32 78.76 113.28
C LEU A 280 -11.86 78.96 111.86
N ALA A 281 -12.44 80.14 111.58
CA ALA A 281 -12.89 80.53 110.24
C ALA A 281 -11.72 80.61 109.24
N GLN A 282 -10.59 81.18 109.64
CA GLN A 282 -9.38 81.24 108.81
C GLN A 282 -8.80 79.84 108.54
N ARG A 283 -8.71 78.98 109.56
CA ARG A 283 -8.30 77.56 109.39
C ARG A 283 -9.26 76.78 108.49
N SER A 284 -10.56 77.09 108.53
CA SER A 284 -11.57 76.50 107.64
C SER A 284 -11.33 76.93 106.20
N GLN A 285 -11.03 78.22 105.94
CA GLN A 285 -10.69 78.70 104.60
C GLN A 285 -9.41 78.04 104.05
N GLU A 286 -8.36 77.93 104.87
CA GLU A 286 -7.11 77.26 104.48
C GLU A 286 -7.34 75.76 104.17
N SER A 287 -8.16 75.09 104.98
CA SER A 287 -8.52 73.67 104.75
C SER A 287 -9.33 73.49 103.46
N VAL A 288 -10.31 74.36 103.22
CA VAL A 288 -11.10 74.34 101.97
C VAL A 288 -10.23 74.61 100.76
N ALA A 289 -9.26 75.53 100.84
CA ALA A 289 -8.31 75.79 99.77
C ALA A 289 -7.44 74.55 99.46
N SER A 290 -6.99 73.82 100.49
CA SER A 290 -6.26 72.56 100.31
C SER A 290 -7.11 71.47 99.67
N VAL A 291 -8.37 71.29 100.10
CA VAL A 291 -9.29 70.32 99.47
C VAL A 291 -9.62 70.71 98.03
N ARG A 292 -9.75 72.01 97.73
CA ARG A 292 -9.93 72.51 96.37
C ARG A 292 -8.76 72.12 95.46
N SER A 293 -7.51 72.30 95.93
CA SER A 293 -6.32 71.87 95.17
C SER A 293 -6.33 70.37 94.86
N LEU A 294 -6.71 69.52 95.83
CA LEU A 294 -6.84 68.08 95.62
C LEU A 294 -7.94 67.73 94.61
N LEU A 295 -9.05 68.47 94.61
CA LEU A 295 -10.12 68.29 93.62
C LEU A 295 -9.73 68.77 92.23
N ASP A 296 -8.89 69.80 92.11
CA ASP A 296 -8.31 70.23 90.82
C ASP A 296 -7.44 69.12 90.22
N GLU A 297 -6.56 68.52 91.02
CA GLU A 297 -5.75 67.36 90.61
C GLU A 297 -6.62 66.14 90.25
N PHE A 298 -7.67 65.88 91.03
CA PHE A 298 -8.62 64.80 90.78
C PHE A 298 -9.42 65.02 89.49
N ALA A 299 -9.90 66.24 89.24
CA ALA A 299 -10.58 66.62 88.01
C ALA A 299 -9.65 66.53 86.79
N GLY A 300 -8.38 66.92 86.95
CA GLY A 300 -7.33 66.71 85.94
C GLY A 300 -7.15 65.24 85.59
N SER A 301 -7.08 64.37 86.61
CA SER A 301 -6.94 62.91 86.46
C SER A 301 -8.16 62.25 85.81
N ILE A 302 -9.38 62.75 86.10
CA ILE A 302 -10.60 62.31 85.41
C ILE A 302 -10.52 62.67 83.93
N ARG A 303 -10.13 63.91 83.61
CA ARG A 303 -10.04 64.38 82.22
C ARG A 303 -9.02 63.57 81.40
N THR A 304 -7.85 63.26 81.96
CA THR A 304 -6.87 62.39 81.30
C THR A 304 -7.39 60.97 81.11
N THR A 305 -8.14 60.44 82.07
CA THR A 305 -8.80 59.13 81.95
C THR A 305 -9.82 59.11 80.81
N VAL A 306 -10.65 60.16 80.68
CA VAL A 306 -11.63 60.29 79.59
C VAL A 306 -10.93 60.29 78.23
N VAL A 307 -9.88 61.11 78.06
CA VAL A 307 -9.09 61.15 76.81
C VAL A 307 -8.50 59.79 76.49
N ALA A 308 -7.89 59.11 77.48
CA ALA A 308 -7.32 57.78 77.28
C ALA A 308 -8.40 56.73 76.88
N THR A 309 -9.61 56.82 77.43
CA THR A 309 -10.71 55.94 77.02
C THR A 309 -11.25 56.25 75.62
N GLU A 310 -11.29 57.52 75.22
CA GLU A 310 -11.68 57.90 73.84
C GLU A 310 -10.67 57.38 72.82
N GLU A 311 -9.37 57.55 73.11
CA GLU A 311 -8.29 57.00 72.29
C GLU A 311 -8.33 55.47 72.23
N GLY A 312 -8.51 54.81 73.38
CA GLY A 312 -8.67 53.36 73.46
C GLY A 312 -9.87 52.84 72.67
N SER A 313 -11.00 53.55 72.70
CA SER A 313 -12.21 53.20 71.94
C SER A 313 -11.97 53.32 70.42
N LYS A 314 -11.29 54.38 69.98
CA LYS A 314 -10.90 54.54 68.57
C LYS A 314 -9.97 53.44 68.10
N GLU A 315 -8.99 53.06 68.91
CA GLU A 315 -8.05 51.99 68.56
C GLU A 315 -8.74 50.62 68.52
N ALA A 316 -9.60 50.32 69.50
CA ALA A 316 -10.41 49.10 69.48
C ALA A 316 -11.30 49.02 68.22
N ALA A 317 -11.91 50.14 67.80
CA ALA A 317 -12.69 50.20 66.57
C ALA A 317 -11.83 49.91 65.32
N ARG A 318 -10.60 50.46 65.23
CA ARG A 318 -9.68 50.13 64.13
C ARG A 318 -9.27 48.66 64.12
N VAL A 319 -9.00 48.07 65.28
CA VAL A 319 -8.64 46.65 65.39
C VAL A 319 -9.81 45.78 64.94
N LEU A 320 -11.04 46.12 65.33
CA LEU A 320 -12.25 45.42 64.91
C LEU A 320 -12.44 45.45 63.38
N GLU A 321 -12.24 46.60 62.75
CA GLU A 321 -12.34 46.74 61.29
C GLU A 321 -11.26 45.92 60.55
N ARG A 322 -10.03 45.89 61.06
CA ARG A 322 -8.95 45.05 60.53
C ARG A 322 -9.24 43.57 60.69
N ALA A 323 -9.76 43.15 61.84
CA ALA A 323 -10.13 41.76 62.09
C ALA A 323 -11.27 41.30 61.17
N ARG A 324 -12.29 42.15 60.93
CA ARG A 324 -13.35 41.86 59.94
C ARG A 324 -12.80 41.73 58.52
N SER A 325 -11.88 42.61 58.13
CA SER A 325 -11.20 42.51 56.83
C SER A 325 -10.40 41.21 56.70
N ALA A 326 -9.71 40.78 57.77
CA ALA A 326 -8.99 39.52 57.80
C ALA A 326 -9.93 38.31 57.69
N ALA A 327 -11.07 38.33 58.39
CA ALA A 327 -12.09 37.28 58.30
C ALA A 327 -12.63 37.13 56.87
N ALA A 328 -12.93 38.25 56.21
CA ALA A 328 -13.38 38.25 54.81
C ALA A 328 -12.32 37.65 53.86
N ALA A 329 -11.05 38.06 54.01
CA ALA A 329 -9.95 37.52 53.20
C ALA A 329 -9.74 36.01 53.40
N ILE A 330 -9.89 35.51 54.63
CA ILE A 330 -9.82 34.06 54.92
C ILE A 330 -10.99 33.32 54.26
N ALA A 331 -12.19 33.89 54.27
CA ALA A 331 -13.35 33.29 53.61
C ALA A 331 -13.15 33.19 52.08
N ASP A 332 -12.63 34.25 51.46
CA ASP A 332 -12.30 34.26 50.02
C ASP A 332 -11.22 33.22 49.68
N LEU A 333 -10.16 33.13 50.50
CA LEU A 333 -9.11 32.12 50.33
C LEU A 333 -9.65 30.69 50.39
N ARG A 334 -10.58 30.41 51.33
CA ARG A 334 -11.23 29.09 51.41
C ARG A 334 -12.03 28.77 50.15
N GLY A 335 -12.77 29.73 49.62
CA GLY A 335 -13.49 29.58 48.34
C GLY A 335 -12.53 29.21 47.20
N ALA A 336 -11.43 29.93 47.08
CA ALA A 336 -10.40 29.67 46.05
C ALA A 336 -9.73 28.29 46.21
N LEU A 337 -9.51 27.83 47.44
CA LEU A 337 -8.95 26.50 47.73
C LEU A 337 -9.94 25.38 47.39
N ALA A 338 -11.22 25.55 47.69
CA ALA A 338 -12.26 24.60 47.32
C ALA A 338 -12.39 24.46 45.78
N ASP A 339 -12.29 25.57 45.05
CA ASP A 339 -12.25 25.58 43.58
C ASP A 339 -10.99 24.89 43.05
N THR A 340 -9.83 25.13 43.66
CA THR A 340 -8.56 24.47 43.31
C THR A 340 -8.65 22.95 43.49
N ALA A 341 -9.20 22.50 44.62
CA ALA A 341 -9.41 21.08 44.89
C ALA A 341 -10.38 20.43 43.88
N ARG A 342 -11.41 21.17 43.44
CA ARG A 342 -12.34 20.70 42.40
C ARG A 342 -11.65 20.56 41.05
N ALA A 343 -10.92 21.58 40.62
CA ALA A 343 -10.17 21.57 39.37
C ALA A 343 -9.13 20.44 39.34
N ALA A 344 -8.43 20.21 40.45
CA ALA A 344 -7.48 19.11 40.59
C ALA A 344 -8.14 17.73 40.41
N ARG A 345 -9.34 17.51 40.97
CA ARG A 345 -10.10 16.26 40.76
C ARG A 345 -10.54 16.09 39.30
N GLU A 346 -10.99 17.16 38.65
CA GLU A 346 -11.37 17.14 37.23
C GLU A 346 -10.18 16.80 36.33
N ILE A 347 -9.01 17.38 36.59
CA ILE A 347 -7.75 17.05 35.89
C ILE A 347 -7.41 15.56 36.07
N SER A 348 -7.52 15.03 37.29
CA SER A 348 -7.27 13.60 37.56
C SER A 348 -8.22 12.69 36.77
N LEU A 349 -9.50 13.03 36.67
CA LEU A 349 -10.48 12.28 35.89
C LEU A 349 -10.17 12.34 34.38
N ALA A 350 -9.89 13.53 33.86
CA ALA A 350 -9.57 13.74 32.45
C ALA A 350 -8.30 12.99 32.03
N THR A 351 -7.26 13.02 32.87
CA THR A 351 -6.01 12.29 32.62
C THR A 351 -6.17 10.77 32.69
N GLN A 352 -7.06 10.27 33.55
CA GLN A 352 -7.40 8.85 33.57
C GLN A 352 -8.13 8.40 32.31
N GLN A 353 -9.01 9.26 31.76
CA GLN A 353 -9.63 9.03 30.46
C GLN A 353 -8.60 9.04 29.33
N GLN A 354 -7.67 10.02 29.32
CA GLN A 354 -6.58 10.08 28.34
C GLN A 354 -5.71 8.82 28.36
N ARG A 355 -5.41 8.27 29.55
CA ARG A 355 -4.66 7.01 29.69
C ARG A 355 -5.42 5.84 29.06
N THR A 356 -6.71 5.71 29.39
CA THR A 356 -7.57 4.64 28.85
C THR A 356 -7.67 4.73 27.33
N ALA A 357 -7.85 5.95 26.80
CA ALA A 357 -7.84 6.19 25.35
C ALA A 357 -6.48 5.83 24.73
N SER A 358 -5.39 6.11 25.42
CA SER A 358 -4.04 5.79 24.95
C SER A 358 -3.81 4.29 24.83
N ASP A 359 -4.22 3.54 25.85
CA ASP A 359 -4.15 2.07 25.86
C ASP A 359 -4.98 1.48 24.69
N GLN A 360 -6.15 2.04 24.41
CA GLN A 360 -7.01 1.60 23.31
C GLN A 360 -6.37 1.84 21.94
N VAL A 361 -5.71 2.98 21.75
CA VAL A 361 -4.95 3.25 20.51
C VAL A 361 -3.81 2.26 20.36
N VAL A 362 -3.07 1.94 21.43
CA VAL A 362 -2.00 0.92 21.39
C VAL A 362 -2.55 -0.46 20.99
N LEU A 363 -3.73 -0.85 21.50
CA LEU A 363 -4.39 -2.09 21.08
C LEU A 363 -4.72 -2.08 19.58
N THR A 364 -5.26 -0.96 19.09
CA THR A 364 -5.59 -0.78 17.66
C THR A 364 -4.34 -0.86 16.79
N LEU A 365 -3.23 -0.26 17.24
CA LEU A 365 -1.94 -0.32 16.53
C LEU A 365 -1.37 -1.74 16.45
N LYS A 366 -1.63 -2.60 17.45
CA LYS A 366 -1.27 -4.03 17.36
C LYS A 366 -2.05 -4.73 16.25
N GLU A 367 -3.34 -4.43 16.09
CA GLU A 367 -4.16 -4.98 15.00
C GLU A 367 -3.66 -4.48 13.62
N VAL A 368 -3.33 -3.19 13.51
CA VAL A 368 -2.73 -2.61 12.30
C VAL A 368 -1.39 -3.29 11.99
N SER A 369 -0.55 -3.54 12.99
CA SER A 369 0.71 -4.27 12.81
C SER A 369 0.49 -5.67 12.25
N GLN A 370 -0.51 -6.40 12.75
CA GLN A 370 -0.88 -7.72 12.21
C GLN A 370 -1.37 -7.64 10.75
N VAL A 371 -2.14 -6.61 10.39
CA VAL A 371 -2.56 -6.37 9.01
C VAL A 371 -1.35 -6.13 8.11
N ILE A 372 -0.40 -5.30 8.54
CA ILE A 372 0.84 -5.02 7.78
C ILE A 372 1.65 -6.31 7.59
N GLN A 373 1.76 -7.16 8.61
CA GLN A 373 2.45 -8.46 8.48
C GLN A 373 1.76 -9.39 7.48
N ARG A 374 0.42 -9.47 7.51
CA ARG A 374 -0.34 -10.24 6.50
C ARG A 374 -0.18 -9.66 5.10
N MET A 375 -0.15 -8.34 4.97
CA MET A 375 0.10 -7.66 3.70
C MET A 375 1.48 -8.01 3.15
N ALA A 376 2.53 -7.95 3.98
CA ALA A 376 3.88 -8.35 3.57
C ALA A 376 3.95 -9.81 3.10
N GLN A 377 3.20 -10.73 3.71
CA GLN A 377 3.09 -12.11 3.24
C GLN A 377 2.34 -12.20 1.91
N GLY A 378 1.20 -11.52 1.78
CA GLY A 378 0.42 -11.47 0.53
C GLY A 378 1.23 -10.92 -0.65
N LEU A 379 2.06 -9.90 -0.40
CA LEU A 379 2.94 -9.31 -1.40
C LEU A 379 4.01 -10.28 -1.91
N LYS A 380 4.57 -11.12 -1.03
CA LYS A 380 5.47 -12.19 -1.45
C LYS A 380 4.76 -13.18 -2.37
N HIS A 381 3.50 -13.51 -2.08
CA HIS A 381 2.70 -14.37 -2.96
C HIS A 381 2.39 -13.72 -4.30
N PHE A 382 2.09 -12.41 -4.34
CA PHE A 382 1.87 -11.69 -5.59
C PHE A 382 3.12 -11.64 -6.47
N SER A 383 4.28 -11.33 -5.90
CA SER A 383 5.54 -11.34 -6.64
C SER A 383 5.85 -12.74 -7.21
N ALA A 384 5.71 -13.79 -6.40
CA ALA A 384 5.89 -15.17 -6.87
C ALA A 384 4.87 -15.58 -7.96
N THR A 385 3.62 -15.14 -7.85
CA THR A 385 2.58 -15.41 -8.85
C THR A 385 2.85 -14.67 -10.15
N SER A 386 3.29 -13.41 -10.08
CA SER A 386 3.69 -12.64 -11.25
C SER A 386 4.85 -13.30 -11.99
N GLU A 387 5.88 -13.74 -11.27
CA GLU A 387 7.01 -14.47 -11.87
C GLU A 387 6.52 -15.74 -12.60
N ARG A 388 5.60 -16.48 -11.97
CA ARG A 388 4.99 -17.65 -12.60
C ARG A 388 4.15 -17.31 -13.84
N LEU A 389 3.40 -16.21 -13.83
CA LEU A 389 2.64 -15.74 -14.99
C LEU A 389 3.57 -15.37 -16.15
N HIS A 390 4.69 -14.70 -15.84
CA HIS A 390 5.70 -14.37 -16.82
C HIS A 390 6.29 -15.63 -17.45
N GLN A 391 6.70 -16.61 -16.64
CA GLN A 391 7.21 -17.90 -17.13
C GLN A 391 6.20 -18.66 -17.97
N LEU A 392 4.91 -18.67 -17.59
CA LEU A 392 3.86 -19.33 -18.34
C LEU A 392 3.63 -18.64 -19.70
N ALA A 393 3.57 -17.31 -19.72
CA ALA A 393 3.43 -16.53 -20.95
C ALA A 393 4.58 -16.81 -21.92
N LEU A 394 5.83 -16.84 -21.42
CA LEU A 394 6.99 -17.21 -22.21
C LEU A 394 6.89 -18.65 -22.74
N SER A 395 6.45 -19.60 -21.92
CA SER A 395 6.26 -20.98 -22.37
C SER A 395 5.21 -21.09 -23.49
N ILE A 396 4.09 -20.38 -23.39
CA ILE A 396 3.04 -20.40 -24.41
C ILE A 396 3.55 -19.75 -25.70
N GLN A 397 4.25 -18.61 -25.60
CA GLN A 397 4.87 -17.97 -26.75
C GLN A 397 5.82 -18.96 -27.48
N LEU A 398 6.63 -19.76 -26.76
CA LEU A 398 7.57 -20.71 -27.38
C LEU A 398 6.81 -21.82 -28.11
N LEU A 399 5.75 -22.33 -27.49
CA LEU A 399 4.89 -23.34 -28.11
C LEU A 399 4.22 -22.80 -29.38
N THR A 400 3.77 -21.54 -29.40
CA THR A 400 3.18 -20.96 -30.61
C THR A 400 4.20 -20.78 -31.74
N GLN A 401 5.47 -20.55 -31.42
CA GLN A 401 6.55 -20.47 -32.42
C GLN A 401 6.84 -21.82 -33.10
N SER A 402 6.33 -22.93 -32.56
CA SER A 402 6.36 -24.22 -33.27
C SER A 402 5.50 -24.23 -34.54
N PHE A 403 4.57 -23.29 -34.71
CA PHE A 403 3.81 -23.11 -35.95
C PHE A 403 4.51 -22.12 -36.89
N ARG A 404 4.58 -22.45 -38.17
CA ARG A 404 5.01 -21.51 -39.20
C ARG A 404 3.78 -20.77 -39.74
N LEU A 405 3.65 -19.52 -39.31
CA LEU A 405 2.68 -18.57 -39.86
C LEU A 405 3.34 -17.72 -40.95
N ASP A 406 2.54 -17.25 -41.92
CA ASP A 406 2.97 -16.21 -42.86
C ASP A 406 2.95 -14.84 -42.15
N SER A 407 3.94 -14.63 -41.29
CA SER A 407 4.07 -13.44 -40.45
C SER A 407 5.55 -13.13 -40.24
N PRO A 408 5.93 -11.84 -40.16
CA PRO A 408 7.29 -11.45 -39.78
C PRO A 408 7.62 -11.86 -38.33
N ARG A 409 6.62 -12.18 -37.51
CA ARG A 409 6.80 -12.63 -36.11
C ARG A 409 6.93 -14.15 -35.94
N SER A 410 6.83 -14.88 -37.04
CA SER A 410 6.96 -16.35 -37.06
C SER A 410 8.42 -16.71 -37.26
N LEU A 411 9.06 -17.21 -36.21
CA LEU A 411 10.47 -17.57 -36.24
C LEU A 411 10.76 -18.64 -37.29
N LYS A 412 9.88 -19.64 -37.42
CA LYS A 412 10.00 -20.65 -38.47
C LYS A 412 9.94 -20.03 -39.87
N ASN A 413 9.07 -19.04 -40.08
CA ASN A 413 8.94 -18.36 -41.37
C ASN A 413 10.18 -17.52 -41.70
N LEU A 414 10.72 -16.81 -40.70
CA LEU A 414 11.99 -16.11 -40.84
C LEU A 414 13.14 -17.07 -41.15
N GLY A 415 13.24 -18.18 -40.42
CA GLY A 415 14.26 -19.21 -40.66
C GLY A 415 14.21 -19.77 -42.07
N GLU A 416 13.02 -20.13 -42.56
CA GLU A 416 12.82 -20.62 -43.95
C GLU A 416 13.15 -19.54 -44.98
N ARG A 417 12.76 -18.28 -44.75
CA ARG A 417 13.08 -17.16 -45.65
C ARG A 417 14.59 -16.96 -45.76
N TRP A 418 15.28 -16.86 -44.62
CA TRP A 418 16.72 -16.67 -44.58
C TRP A 418 17.48 -17.87 -45.16
N ALA A 419 17.04 -19.09 -44.88
CA ALA A 419 17.62 -20.30 -45.48
C ALA A 419 17.47 -20.31 -47.01
N GLY A 420 16.34 -19.80 -47.53
CA GLY A 420 16.13 -19.59 -48.96
C GLY A 420 17.09 -18.56 -49.57
N GLU A 421 17.35 -17.44 -48.88
CA GLU A 421 18.31 -16.43 -49.34
C GLU A 421 19.76 -16.95 -49.33
N VAL A 422 20.11 -17.78 -48.34
CA VAL A 422 21.40 -18.50 -48.29
C VAL A 422 21.51 -19.52 -49.43
N ALA A 423 20.43 -20.26 -49.70
CA ALA A 423 20.38 -21.26 -50.77
C ALA A 423 20.69 -20.69 -52.16
N LEU A 424 20.29 -19.44 -52.44
CA LEU A 424 20.59 -18.77 -53.72
C LEU A 424 22.10 -18.62 -54.00
N ARG A 425 22.95 -18.71 -52.97
CA ARG A 425 24.40 -18.64 -53.09
C ARG A 425 25.10 -19.98 -52.80
N ALA A 426 24.34 -21.05 -52.65
CA ALA A 426 24.88 -22.36 -52.33
C ALA A 426 25.80 -22.85 -53.46
N GLY A 427 27.10 -22.97 -53.15
CA GLY A 427 28.18 -23.13 -54.13
C GLY A 427 29.37 -22.19 -53.87
N HIS A 428 29.14 -21.06 -53.18
CA HIS A 428 30.18 -20.14 -52.72
C HIS A 428 30.09 -19.93 -51.20
N TRP A 429 30.19 -21.02 -50.43
CA TRP A 429 30.03 -21.00 -48.97
C TRP A 429 30.96 -20.00 -48.27
N GLU A 430 32.17 -19.79 -48.83
CA GLU A 430 33.16 -18.82 -48.35
C GLU A 430 32.68 -17.36 -48.41
N ALA A 431 31.65 -17.05 -49.19
CA ALA A 431 31.10 -15.69 -49.37
C ALA A 431 29.83 -15.41 -48.54
N LEU A 432 29.45 -16.30 -47.62
CA LEU A 432 28.22 -16.16 -46.82
C LEU A 432 28.39 -15.29 -45.57
N GLY A 433 29.62 -14.92 -45.19
CA GLY A 433 29.91 -14.10 -44.00
C GLY A 433 29.10 -12.79 -43.93
N PRO A 434 29.13 -11.92 -44.96
CA PRO A 434 28.35 -10.67 -44.99
C PRO A 434 26.83 -10.91 -44.89
N GLN A 435 26.31 -12.00 -45.45
CA GLN A 435 24.88 -12.32 -45.33
C GLN A 435 24.49 -12.73 -43.91
N MET A 436 25.36 -13.46 -43.19
CA MET A 436 25.10 -13.78 -41.79
C MET A 436 25.11 -12.51 -40.92
N GLU A 437 25.96 -11.54 -41.25
CA GLU A 437 25.95 -10.22 -40.61
C GLU A 437 24.64 -9.47 -40.88
N ASP A 438 24.14 -9.49 -42.12
CA ASP A 438 22.85 -8.88 -42.47
C ASP A 438 21.68 -9.53 -41.74
N VAL A 439 21.67 -10.87 -41.64
CA VAL A 439 20.64 -11.64 -40.90
C VAL A 439 20.57 -11.19 -39.44
N VAL A 440 21.73 -11.10 -38.79
CA VAL A 440 21.84 -10.69 -37.38
C VAL A 440 21.46 -9.22 -37.21
N ARG A 441 21.90 -8.34 -38.11
CA ARG A 441 21.58 -6.91 -38.09
C ARG A 441 20.07 -6.65 -38.24
N GLN A 442 19.41 -7.43 -39.09
CA GLN A 442 17.96 -7.33 -39.33
C GLN A 442 17.13 -8.07 -38.26
N SER A 443 17.76 -8.89 -37.42
CA SER A 443 17.11 -9.71 -36.41
C SER A 443 17.76 -9.48 -35.03
N PRO A 444 17.45 -8.36 -34.33
CA PRO A 444 18.11 -8.00 -33.07
C PRO A 444 17.96 -9.03 -31.94
N PHE A 445 16.98 -9.93 -32.07
CA PHE A 445 16.73 -11.03 -31.14
C PHE A 445 17.61 -12.27 -31.37
N VAL A 446 18.28 -12.36 -32.52
CA VAL A 446 19.25 -13.42 -32.83
C VAL A 446 20.59 -13.05 -32.20
N GLU A 447 21.15 -13.96 -31.40
CA GLU A 447 22.49 -13.82 -30.82
C GLU A 447 23.59 -14.37 -31.74
N LEU A 448 23.28 -15.43 -32.51
CA LEU A 448 24.22 -16.05 -33.45
C LEU A 448 23.46 -16.62 -34.65
N ALA A 449 23.84 -16.22 -35.86
CA ALA A 449 23.41 -16.86 -37.09
C ALA A 449 24.56 -17.72 -37.64
N PHE A 450 24.26 -18.93 -38.10
CA PHE A 450 25.26 -19.84 -38.66
C PHE A 450 24.68 -20.76 -39.73
N VAL A 451 25.55 -21.27 -40.59
CA VAL A 451 25.21 -22.23 -41.64
C VAL A 451 26.19 -23.38 -41.59
N ALA A 452 25.68 -24.61 -41.60
CA ALA A 452 26.47 -25.82 -41.67
C ALA A 452 26.19 -26.60 -42.96
N ASP A 453 27.24 -27.13 -43.58
CA ASP A 453 27.13 -27.96 -44.78
C ASP A 453 26.65 -29.39 -44.44
N MET A 454 26.38 -30.19 -45.49
CA MET A 454 26.03 -31.61 -45.32
C MET A 454 27.18 -32.49 -44.83
N ASN A 455 28.39 -31.96 -44.60
CA ASN A 455 29.48 -32.66 -43.93
C ASN A 455 29.53 -32.39 -42.42
N GLY A 456 28.78 -31.40 -41.95
CA GLY A 456 28.74 -30.98 -40.55
C GLY A 456 29.73 -29.87 -40.21
N ASN A 457 30.35 -29.26 -41.21
CA ASN A 457 31.23 -28.11 -41.02
C ASN A 457 30.39 -26.83 -40.97
N VAL A 458 30.60 -25.98 -39.97
CA VAL A 458 30.05 -24.63 -39.96
C VAL A 458 30.83 -23.79 -40.97
N VAL A 459 30.18 -23.41 -42.06
CA VAL A 459 30.81 -22.73 -43.20
C VAL A 459 30.70 -21.21 -43.13
N ALA A 460 29.73 -20.69 -42.36
CA ALA A 460 29.61 -19.27 -42.06
C ALA A 460 28.90 -19.08 -40.73
N SER A 461 29.30 -18.04 -39.99
CA SER A 461 28.64 -17.63 -38.76
C SER A 461 28.85 -16.15 -38.49
N SER A 462 27.86 -15.48 -37.92
CA SER A 462 27.96 -14.11 -37.42
C SER A 462 27.25 -14.00 -36.08
N ALA A 463 27.93 -13.39 -35.11
CA ALA A 463 27.37 -13.11 -33.80
C ALA A 463 26.88 -11.67 -33.73
N ASN A 464 25.88 -11.45 -32.90
CA ASN A 464 25.33 -10.14 -32.66
C ASN A 464 26.21 -9.35 -31.68
N PRO A 465 26.77 -8.20 -32.10
CA PRO A 465 27.61 -7.37 -31.23
C PRO A 465 26.90 -6.86 -29.98
N GLU A 466 25.56 -6.77 -29.99
CA GLU A 466 24.80 -6.35 -28.81
C GLU A 466 24.84 -7.36 -27.66
N TRP A 467 25.08 -8.65 -27.96
CA TRP A 467 24.98 -9.74 -26.99
C TRP A 467 26.33 -10.34 -26.61
N VAL A 468 27.39 -10.04 -27.36
CA VAL A 468 28.70 -10.68 -27.27
C VAL A 468 29.77 -9.64 -26.91
N ALA A 469 30.69 -9.98 -26.02
CA ALA A 469 31.79 -9.10 -25.64
C ALA A 469 32.69 -8.77 -26.85
N GLU A 470 33.15 -7.52 -26.95
CA GLU A 470 34.09 -7.07 -27.99
C GLU A 470 35.30 -8.01 -28.08
N GLY A 471 35.56 -8.54 -29.29
CA GLY A 471 36.71 -9.41 -29.55
C GLY A 471 36.45 -10.93 -29.45
N THR A 472 35.20 -11.36 -29.23
CA THR A 472 34.86 -12.80 -29.21
C THR A 472 34.80 -13.37 -30.64
N GLU A 473 35.77 -14.20 -31.03
CA GLU A 473 35.74 -14.89 -32.33
C GLU A 473 34.69 -16.01 -32.36
N THR A 474 33.68 -15.89 -33.22
CA THR A 474 32.61 -16.90 -33.41
C THR A 474 33.12 -18.25 -33.88
N THR A 475 34.21 -18.26 -34.63
CA THR A 475 34.96 -19.44 -35.09
C THR A 475 35.62 -20.21 -33.95
N SER A 476 35.95 -19.56 -32.83
CA SER A 476 36.58 -20.23 -31.67
C SER A 476 35.57 -21.07 -30.87
N VAL A 477 34.30 -20.64 -30.80
CA VAL A 477 33.22 -21.30 -30.05
C VAL A 477 32.73 -22.57 -30.75
N THR A 478 32.97 -22.69 -32.06
CA THR A 478 32.56 -23.83 -32.90
C THR A 478 33.74 -24.72 -33.34
N ALA A 479 34.98 -24.37 -32.99
CA ALA A 479 36.17 -25.13 -33.34
C ALA A 479 36.16 -26.54 -32.72
N GLY A 480 36.17 -27.57 -33.58
CA GLY A 480 36.19 -28.98 -33.17
C GLY A 480 34.84 -29.63 -32.89
N LEU A 481 33.72 -28.90 -33.05
CA LEU A 481 32.37 -29.43 -32.88
C LEU A 481 31.75 -29.79 -34.25
N ASN A 482 31.33 -31.03 -34.43
CA ASN A 482 30.65 -31.47 -35.65
C ASN A 482 29.15 -31.10 -35.58
N ALA A 483 28.68 -30.26 -36.51
CA ALA A 483 27.30 -29.82 -36.54
C ALA A 483 26.31 -30.99 -36.73
N LYS A 484 26.70 -32.09 -37.38
CA LYS A 484 25.84 -33.29 -37.55
C LYS A 484 25.45 -33.98 -36.26
N GLU A 485 26.24 -33.80 -35.21
CA GLU A 485 25.97 -34.37 -33.89
C GLU A 485 25.01 -33.49 -33.08
N ARG A 486 24.70 -32.28 -33.58
CA ARG A 486 23.85 -31.33 -32.89
C ARG A 486 22.37 -31.68 -33.09
N PRO A 487 21.54 -31.62 -32.02
CA PRO A 487 20.12 -31.93 -32.10
C PRO A 487 19.36 -31.13 -33.16
N TRP A 488 19.69 -29.83 -33.33
CA TRP A 488 19.06 -28.97 -34.33
C TRP A 488 19.35 -29.45 -35.77
N PHE A 489 20.58 -29.88 -36.06
CA PHE A 489 20.97 -30.36 -37.38
C PHE A 489 20.29 -31.69 -37.69
N GLN A 490 20.30 -32.62 -36.73
CA GLN A 490 19.65 -33.93 -36.88
C GLN A 490 18.14 -33.79 -37.06
N ALA A 491 17.50 -32.87 -36.34
CA ALA A 491 16.08 -32.61 -36.48
C ALA A 491 15.73 -32.11 -37.90
N VAL A 492 16.46 -31.14 -38.43
CA VAL A 492 16.25 -30.66 -39.81
C VAL A 492 16.59 -31.73 -40.86
N ALA A 493 17.68 -32.47 -40.68
CA ALA A 493 18.08 -33.53 -41.60
C ALA A 493 17.07 -34.68 -41.65
N ARG A 494 16.43 -35.01 -40.53
CA ARG A 494 15.39 -36.04 -40.43
C ARG A 494 14.05 -35.56 -40.97
N ASP A 495 13.61 -34.39 -40.53
CA ASP A 495 12.24 -33.92 -40.78
C ASP A 495 12.13 -33.12 -42.09
N GLY A 496 13.26 -32.64 -42.61
CA GLY A 496 13.31 -31.82 -43.83
C GLY A 496 12.59 -30.48 -43.69
N ARG A 497 12.42 -29.96 -42.48
CA ARG A 497 11.59 -28.78 -42.20
C ARG A 497 12.27 -27.89 -41.18
N CYS A 498 11.85 -26.63 -41.11
CA CYS A 498 12.27 -25.74 -40.04
C CYS A 498 11.76 -26.22 -38.66
N VAL A 499 12.68 -26.28 -37.70
CA VAL A 499 12.45 -26.77 -36.33
C VAL A 499 12.98 -25.78 -35.31
N ILE A 500 12.38 -25.81 -34.12
CA ILE A 500 12.83 -25.01 -32.97
C ILE A 500 13.28 -25.98 -31.89
N THR A 501 14.49 -25.80 -31.37
CA THR A 501 15.00 -26.64 -30.28
C THR A 501 14.41 -26.23 -28.93
N PRO A 502 14.40 -27.15 -27.94
CA PRO A 502 14.20 -26.77 -26.55
C PRO A 502 15.26 -25.75 -26.10
N LEU A 503 14.93 -24.95 -25.08
CA LEU A 503 15.88 -24.02 -24.47
C LEU A 503 17.13 -24.74 -23.97
N TYR A 504 18.30 -24.21 -24.31
CA TYR A 504 19.60 -24.66 -23.82
C TYR A 504 20.48 -23.46 -23.44
N GLN A 505 21.65 -23.72 -22.87
CA GLN A 505 22.58 -22.67 -22.50
C GLN A 505 23.51 -22.34 -23.67
N SER A 506 23.53 -21.07 -24.09
CA SER A 506 24.39 -20.56 -25.15
C SER A 506 25.85 -20.74 -24.77
N LEU A 507 26.64 -21.32 -25.67
CA LEU A 507 28.10 -21.40 -25.52
C LEU A 507 28.77 -20.03 -25.76
N LEU A 508 28.05 -19.10 -26.38
CA LEU A 508 28.55 -17.78 -26.76
C LEU A 508 28.30 -16.75 -25.65
N THR A 509 27.08 -16.73 -25.09
CA THR A 509 26.66 -15.71 -24.12
C THR A 509 26.52 -16.25 -22.70
N GLY A 510 26.47 -17.58 -22.52
CA GLY A 510 26.15 -18.21 -21.23
C GLY A 510 24.69 -18.08 -20.80
N GLU A 511 23.87 -17.34 -21.55
CA GLU A 511 22.44 -17.15 -21.32
C GLU A 511 21.61 -18.30 -21.90
N ARG A 512 20.32 -18.36 -21.55
CA ARG A 512 19.40 -19.32 -22.18
C ARG A 512 19.07 -18.86 -23.60
N CYS A 513 19.21 -19.75 -24.57
CA CYS A 513 18.81 -19.54 -25.95
C CYS A 513 18.12 -20.79 -26.52
N PHE A 514 17.56 -20.65 -27.71
CA PHE A 514 17.05 -21.77 -28.51
C PHE A 514 17.40 -21.53 -29.97
N THR A 515 17.52 -22.60 -30.75
CA THR A 515 17.88 -22.51 -32.17
C THR A 515 16.63 -22.66 -33.02
N VAL A 516 16.44 -21.71 -33.94
CA VAL A 516 15.57 -21.90 -35.10
C VAL A 516 16.45 -22.45 -36.22
N ALA A 517 16.24 -23.71 -36.58
CA ALA A 517 17.04 -24.38 -37.60
C ALA A 517 16.20 -24.67 -38.84
N ALA A 518 16.68 -24.26 -40.01
CA ALA A 518 15.97 -24.34 -41.28
C ALA A 518 16.81 -25.04 -42.36
N PRO A 519 16.19 -25.84 -43.24
CA PRO A 519 16.88 -26.55 -44.31
C PRO A 519 17.30 -25.58 -45.43
N VAL A 520 18.57 -25.62 -45.82
CA VAL A 520 19.06 -24.92 -47.01
C VAL A 520 18.96 -25.87 -48.20
N ARG A 521 18.17 -25.54 -49.21
CA ARG A 521 17.84 -26.45 -50.32
C ARG A 521 18.28 -25.90 -51.68
N ASP A 522 18.65 -26.78 -52.60
CA ASP A 522 18.89 -26.39 -54.00
C ASP A 522 17.57 -26.18 -54.77
N ALA A 523 17.67 -25.71 -56.02
CA ALA A 523 16.51 -25.50 -56.90
C ALA A 523 15.74 -26.80 -57.24
N ARG A 524 16.30 -27.98 -56.94
CA ARG A 524 15.67 -29.29 -57.13
C ARG A 524 15.12 -29.85 -55.81
N GLY A 525 15.21 -29.10 -54.71
CA GLY A 525 14.74 -29.47 -53.38
C GLY A 525 15.71 -30.33 -52.57
N ALA A 526 16.92 -30.62 -53.08
CA ALA A 526 17.92 -31.40 -52.35
C ALA A 526 18.53 -30.58 -51.20
N LEU A 527 18.74 -31.23 -50.05
CA LEU A 527 19.31 -30.58 -48.86
C LEU A 527 20.81 -30.32 -49.05
N LEU A 528 21.22 -29.05 -49.01
CA LEU A 528 22.60 -28.60 -49.16
C LEU A 528 23.30 -28.29 -47.83
N GLY A 529 22.51 -28.02 -46.79
CA GLY A 529 22.99 -27.70 -45.46
C GLY A 529 21.84 -27.31 -44.54
N VAL A 530 22.19 -26.88 -43.32
CA VAL A 530 21.24 -26.41 -42.32
C VAL A 530 21.69 -25.05 -41.81
N MET A 531 20.78 -24.08 -41.86
CA MET A 531 20.97 -22.77 -41.25
C MET A 531 20.40 -22.81 -39.83
N GLY A 532 21.12 -22.24 -38.87
CA GLY A 532 20.66 -22.08 -37.49
C GLY A 532 20.71 -20.63 -37.06
N LEU A 533 19.70 -20.22 -36.30
CA LEU A 533 19.58 -18.93 -35.66
C LEU A 533 19.40 -19.16 -34.17
N ASP A 534 20.42 -18.90 -33.38
CA ASP A 534 20.29 -18.91 -31.92
C ASP A 534 19.61 -17.62 -31.49
N VAL A 535 18.45 -17.78 -30.87
CA VAL A 535 17.60 -16.69 -30.38
C VAL A 535 17.75 -16.64 -28.86
N ASN A 536 18.13 -15.49 -28.34
CA ASN A 536 18.32 -15.31 -26.91
C ASN A 536 16.95 -15.23 -26.20
N ALA A 537 16.77 -16.02 -25.14
CA ALA A 537 15.48 -16.10 -24.44
C ALA A 537 15.09 -14.80 -23.70
N ARG A 538 16.00 -13.84 -23.53
CA ARG A 538 15.69 -12.50 -23.00
C ARG A 538 15.26 -11.51 -24.07
N SER A 539 15.60 -11.74 -25.33
CA SER A 539 15.42 -10.78 -26.42
C SER A 539 14.32 -11.16 -27.39
N TRP A 540 13.90 -12.42 -27.40
CA TRP A 540 12.86 -12.93 -28.30
C TRP A 540 11.48 -12.24 -28.13
N THR A 541 11.23 -11.54 -27.03
CA THR A 541 10.04 -10.68 -26.91
C THR A 541 10.10 -9.43 -27.80
N LYS A 542 11.23 -9.17 -28.46
CA LYS A 542 11.44 -8.12 -29.47
C LYS A 542 11.05 -8.57 -30.90
N ILE A 543 10.54 -9.80 -31.07
CA ILE A 543 10.09 -10.39 -32.36
C ILE A 543 8.85 -9.69 -32.93
#